data_AF-A0A392MFW8-F1
#
_entry.id   AF-A0A392MFW8-F1
#
_cell.length_a   1.000
_cell.length_b   1.000
_cell.length_c   1.000
_cell.angle_alpha   90.00
_cell.angle_beta   90.00
_cell.angle_gamma   90.00
#
_symmetry.space_group_name_H-M   'P 1'
#
loop_
_entity.id
_entity.type
_entity.pdbx_description
1 polymer ?
#
loop_
_entity_poly.entity_id
_entity_poly.type
_entity_poly.pdbx_seq_one_letter_code
_entity_poly.pdbx_strand_id
1 'polypeptide(L)'
;RGQVGLSIKELRKFPHLQGKLTILNLHNVIDSMEAFAANLKSKEHIEELVLQWGEQTVDHQTDKNVLDVLQPSINMKKLTIGYYGGKSFPSWLGDSSFSNMVYLTISNCEYCLTLPPLGQLSSLKDLRIDGMRILKSIGPEFYGMVGEGSSSSCQPFPSLQNLQFKNMSSWKKWLPFEGSNFPFPCLQTLRDVHGKACIVNTQI
;
A
#
# COMPACT_ATOMS: atom_id res chain seq x y z
N ARG A 1 21.19 27.59 5.50
CA ARG A 1 21.93 26.52 6.20
C ARG A 1 21.01 25.32 6.29
N GLY A 2 21.21 24.30 5.45
CA GLY A 2 20.38 23.08 5.50
C GLY A 2 20.72 22.30 6.75
N GLN A 3 19.72 21.99 7.58
CA GLN A 3 19.88 20.95 8.59
C GLN A 3 20.09 19.63 7.84
N VAL A 4 21.25 19.01 8.03
CA VAL A 4 21.46 17.63 7.61
C VAL A 4 20.55 16.80 8.51
N GLY A 5 19.45 16.30 7.93
CA GLY A 5 18.54 15.39 8.64
C GLY A 5 19.27 14.12 9.08
N LEU A 6 18.71 13.42 10.07
CA LEU A 6 19.24 12.11 10.48
C LEU A 6 19.14 11.13 9.30
N SER A 7 20.25 10.44 8.98
CA SER A 7 20.21 9.33 8.01
C SER A 7 19.28 8.24 8.55
N ILE A 8 18.53 7.60 7.65
CA ILE A 8 17.54 6.58 7.99
C ILE A 8 18.12 5.42 8.82
N LYS A 9 19.41 5.09 8.62
CA LYS A 9 20.11 4.05 9.40
C LYS A 9 20.20 4.36 10.89
N GLU A 10 20.07 5.63 11.28
CA GLU A 10 20.07 6.05 12.69
C GLU A 10 18.84 5.52 13.46
N LEU A 11 17.77 5.13 12.76
CA LEU A 11 16.59 4.47 13.37
C LEU A 11 16.94 3.17 14.10
N ARG A 12 18.09 2.54 13.79
CA ARG A 12 18.60 1.38 14.53
C ARG A 12 18.87 1.68 16.01
N LYS A 13 19.15 2.94 16.35
CA LYS A 13 19.45 3.38 17.71
C LYS A 13 18.21 3.49 18.59
N PHE A 14 17.01 3.36 18.01
CA PHE A 14 15.73 3.53 18.70
C PHE A 14 14.90 2.23 18.61
N PRO A 15 15.29 1.16 19.31
CA PRO A 15 14.59 -0.13 19.24
C PRO A 15 13.17 -0.08 19.86
N HIS A 16 12.93 0.84 20.79
CA HIS A 16 11.65 0.99 21.50
C HIS A 16 10.70 2.02 20.87
N LEU A 17 10.88 2.35 19.58
CA LEU A 17 9.93 3.21 18.87
C LEU A 17 8.55 2.55 18.86
N GLN A 18 7.54 3.35 19.18
CA GLN A 18 6.16 2.91 19.31
C GLN A 18 5.18 3.97 18.79
N GLY A 19 3.96 3.54 18.49
CA GLY A 19 2.91 4.42 17.98
C GLY A 19 3.15 4.79 16.52
N LYS A 20 3.25 6.10 16.24
CA LYS A 20 3.38 6.63 14.87
C LYS A 20 4.83 6.94 14.52
N LEU A 21 5.31 6.40 13.40
CA LEU A 21 6.58 6.77 12.77
C LEU A 21 6.32 7.40 11.39
N THR A 22 7.00 8.51 11.11
CA THR A 22 6.94 9.18 9.81
C THR A 22 8.36 9.35 9.27
N ILE A 23 8.62 8.81 8.09
CA ILE A 23 9.90 8.88 7.39
C ILE A 23 9.67 9.64 6.08
N LEU A 24 10.26 10.83 6.00
CA LEU A 24 10.14 11.74 4.87
C LEU A 24 11.41 11.73 4.02
N ASN A 25 11.30 12.29 2.82
CA ASN A 25 12.43 12.51 1.92
C ASN A 25 13.19 11.22 1.57
N LEU A 26 12.47 10.10 1.44
CA LEU A 26 13.05 8.79 1.13
C LEU A 26 13.76 8.74 -0.23
N HIS A 27 13.49 9.70 -1.12
CA HIS A 27 14.22 9.92 -2.37
C HIS A 27 15.72 10.22 -2.18
N ASN A 28 16.13 10.63 -0.98
CA ASN A 28 17.54 10.86 -0.66
C ASN A 28 18.28 9.57 -0.24
N VAL A 29 17.57 8.45 -0.10
CA VAL A 29 18.18 7.16 0.24
C VAL A 29 18.70 6.50 -1.05
N ILE A 30 19.99 6.65 -1.30
CA ILE A 30 20.65 6.11 -2.50
C ILE A 30 20.97 4.61 -2.33
N ASP A 31 21.38 4.21 -1.12
CA ASP A 31 21.72 2.84 -0.78
C ASP A 31 20.64 2.21 0.10
N SER A 32 19.95 1.19 -0.44
CA SER A 32 18.93 0.44 0.30
C SER A 32 19.49 -0.22 1.56
N MET A 33 20.80 -0.47 1.66
CA MET A 33 21.39 -1.00 2.89
C MET A 33 21.27 -0.03 4.08
N GLU A 34 21.24 1.28 3.84
CA GLU A 34 20.95 2.25 4.90
C GLU A 34 19.52 2.11 5.41
N ALA A 35 18.56 1.92 4.50
CA ALA A 35 17.16 1.69 4.85
C ALA A 35 16.97 0.34 5.55
N PHE A 36 17.67 -0.71 5.11
CA PHE A 36 17.68 -2.01 5.78
C PHE A 36 18.17 -1.90 7.23
N ALA A 37 19.24 -1.12 7.45
CA ALA A 37 19.78 -0.90 8.79
C ALA A 37 18.77 -0.22 9.73
N ALA A 38 17.76 0.48 9.21
CA ALA A 38 16.69 1.04 10.03
C ALA A 38 15.88 -0.03 10.76
N ASN A 39 15.86 -1.28 10.27
CA ASN A 39 15.25 -2.45 10.91
C ASN A 39 13.83 -2.17 11.45
N LEU A 40 12.91 -1.77 10.56
CA LEU A 40 11.52 -1.49 10.94
C LEU A 40 10.77 -2.76 11.36
N LYS A 41 11.17 -3.91 10.82
CA LYS A 41 10.60 -5.22 11.16
C LYS A 41 10.69 -5.56 12.64
N SER A 42 11.78 -5.18 13.32
CA SER A 42 11.97 -5.45 14.75
C SER A 42 11.24 -4.45 15.68
N LYS A 43 10.59 -3.42 15.13
CA LYS A 43 9.94 -2.35 15.91
C LYS A 43 8.45 -2.64 16.02
N GLU A 44 8.14 -3.68 16.79
CA GLU A 44 6.80 -4.30 16.88
C GLU A 44 5.70 -3.38 17.44
N HIS A 45 6.09 -2.31 18.14
CA HIS A 45 5.14 -1.36 18.73
C HIS A 45 4.80 -0.17 17.82
N ILE A 46 5.35 -0.12 16.59
CA ILE A 46 4.92 0.85 15.58
C ILE A 46 3.57 0.40 15.01
N GLU A 47 2.54 1.20 15.26
CA GLU A 47 1.17 0.94 14.80
C GLU A 47 0.81 1.74 13.54
N GLU A 48 1.44 2.89 13.33
CA GLU A 48 1.23 3.76 12.17
C GLU A 48 2.56 4.13 11.52
N LEU A 49 2.69 3.83 10.23
CA LEU A 49 3.86 4.18 9.43
C LEU A 49 3.47 5.06 8.25
N VAL A 50 4.22 6.16 8.10
CA VAL A 50 4.14 7.04 6.95
C VAL A 50 5.50 7.04 6.25
N LEU A 51 5.53 6.59 5.00
CA LEU A 51 6.70 6.59 4.13
C LEU A 51 6.47 7.56 2.98
N GLN A 52 7.28 8.61 2.90
CA GLN A 52 7.10 9.67 1.90
C GLN A 52 8.38 9.95 1.14
N TRP A 53 8.29 9.80 -0.18
CA TRP A 53 9.30 10.25 -1.13
C TRP A 53 9.06 11.70 -1.54
N GLY A 54 9.98 12.26 -2.32
CA GLY A 54 9.84 13.61 -2.89
C GLY A 54 9.03 13.54 -4.18
N GLU A 55 8.55 14.67 -4.66
CA GLU A 55 7.90 14.74 -5.97
C GLU A 55 8.92 14.35 -7.07
N GLN A 56 8.67 13.21 -7.73
CA GLN A 56 9.67 12.60 -8.61
C GLN A 56 9.49 13.04 -10.06
N THR A 57 10.55 13.60 -10.66
CA THR A 57 10.58 13.95 -12.09
C THR A 57 10.94 12.78 -12.99
N VAL A 58 11.47 11.68 -12.44
CA VAL A 58 11.90 10.47 -13.17
C VAL A 58 11.60 9.19 -12.38
N ASP A 59 11.64 8.05 -13.06
CA ASP A 59 11.55 6.71 -12.45
C ASP A 59 12.82 6.42 -11.64
N HIS A 60 12.65 6.15 -10.34
CA HIS A 60 13.73 5.82 -9.42
C HIS A 60 13.68 4.33 -9.09
N GLN A 61 14.36 3.51 -9.91
CA GLN A 61 14.41 2.06 -9.71
C GLN A 61 14.94 1.66 -8.32
N THR A 62 15.73 2.54 -7.69
CA THR A 62 16.23 2.41 -6.31
C THR A 62 15.13 2.48 -5.26
N ASP A 63 14.05 3.25 -5.49
CA ASP A 63 12.96 3.40 -4.54
C ASP A 63 12.32 2.05 -4.23
N LYS A 64 12.21 1.18 -5.24
CA LYS A 64 11.69 -0.18 -5.05
C LYS A 64 12.51 -0.96 -4.03
N ASN A 65 13.83 -0.92 -4.16
CA ASN A 65 14.73 -1.63 -3.24
C ASN A 65 14.64 -1.03 -1.83
N VAL A 66 14.52 0.29 -1.72
CA VAL A 66 14.34 1.00 -0.44
C VAL A 66 13.02 0.58 0.22
N LEU A 67 11.90 0.60 -0.51
CA LEU A 67 10.60 0.21 0.04
C LEU A 67 10.55 -1.28 0.42
N ASP A 68 11.23 -2.14 -0.35
CA ASP A 68 11.31 -3.57 -0.07
C ASP A 68 11.96 -3.86 1.28
N VAL A 69 13.10 -3.22 1.57
CA VAL A 69 13.82 -3.41 2.85
C VAL A 69 13.23 -2.62 4.03
N LEU A 70 12.35 -1.65 3.77
CA LEU A 70 11.57 -0.95 4.79
C LEU A 70 10.31 -1.73 5.24
N GLN A 71 10.30 -3.05 5.06
CA GLN A 71 9.25 -3.93 5.57
C GLN A 71 8.99 -3.64 7.07
N PRO A 72 7.78 -3.22 7.44
CA PRO A 72 7.42 -3.00 8.84
C PRO A 72 7.10 -4.33 9.55
N SER A 73 6.93 -4.26 10.87
CA SER A 73 6.34 -5.37 11.63
C SER A 73 4.88 -5.63 11.19
N ILE A 74 4.45 -6.88 11.26
CA ILE A 74 3.09 -7.34 10.92
C ILE A 74 2.01 -6.80 11.89
N ASN A 75 2.41 -6.18 13.01
CA ASN A 75 1.49 -5.58 13.98
C ASN A 75 0.97 -4.20 13.56
N MET A 76 1.51 -3.63 12.47
CA MET A 76 1.15 -2.32 11.99
C MET A 76 -0.33 -2.25 11.55
N LYS A 77 -1.04 -1.22 12.01
CA LYS A 77 -2.47 -0.99 11.74
C LYS A 77 -2.71 0.01 10.62
N LYS A 78 -1.78 0.95 10.40
CA LYS A 78 -1.95 2.03 9.42
C LYS A 78 -0.68 2.23 8.61
N LEU A 79 -0.84 2.27 7.28
CA LEU A 79 0.24 2.54 6.35
C LEU A 79 -0.14 3.66 5.39
N THR A 80 0.75 4.62 5.23
CA THR A 80 0.69 5.62 4.16
C THR A 80 1.98 5.57 3.35
N ILE A 81 1.86 5.38 2.03
CA ILE A 81 2.95 5.49 1.07
C ILE A 81 2.65 6.67 0.15
N GLY A 82 3.58 7.63 0.09
CA GLY A 82 3.45 8.85 -0.70
C GLY A 82 4.62 9.03 -1.66
N TYR A 83 4.32 9.44 -2.90
CA TYR A 83 5.29 9.83 -3.93
C TYR A 83 6.32 8.75 -4.30
N TYR A 84 6.01 7.47 -4.05
CA TYR A 84 6.91 6.37 -4.35
C TYR A 84 7.15 6.25 -5.87
N GLY A 85 8.42 6.30 -6.28
CA GLY A 85 8.82 6.38 -7.68
C GLY A 85 8.95 5.03 -8.40
N GLY A 86 8.78 3.90 -7.71
CA GLY A 86 8.95 2.58 -8.31
C GLY A 86 7.76 2.10 -9.16
N LYS A 87 8.05 1.22 -10.13
CA LYS A 87 7.05 0.66 -11.06
C LYS A 87 6.10 -0.39 -10.46
N SER A 88 6.49 -1.02 -9.35
CA SER A 88 5.72 -2.06 -8.68
C SER A 88 5.95 -1.98 -7.18
N PHE A 89 4.99 -2.43 -6.38
CA PHE A 89 5.15 -2.55 -4.93
C PHE A 89 5.90 -3.83 -4.54
N PRO A 90 6.57 -3.86 -3.38
CA PRO A 90 7.14 -5.09 -2.83
C PRO A 90 6.04 -6.09 -2.44
N SER A 91 6.39 -7.37 -2.40
CA SER A 91 5.44 -8.46 -2.13
C SER A 91 4.79 -8.34 -0.75
N TRP A 92 5.52 -7.82 0.24
CA TRP A 92 5.03 -7.69 1.61
C TRP A 92 3.79 -6.79 1.73
N LEU A 93 3.59 -5.82 0.83
CA LEU A 93 2.48 -4.87 0.94
C LEU A 93 1.09 -5.52 0.75
N GLY A 94 1.01 -6.62 0.00
CA GLY A 94 -0.22 -7.39 -0.20
C GLY A 94 -0.18 -8.77 0.46
N ASP A 95 0.80 -9.04 1.32
CA ASP A 95 0.96 -10.34 1.95
C ASP A 95 -0.08 -10.54 3.07
N SER A 96 -0.70 -11.72 3.11
CA SER A 96 -1.72 -12.07 4.11
C SER A 96 -1.23 -12.01 5.56
N SER A 97 0.09 -12.01 5.81
CA SER A 97 0.67 -11.81 7.15
C SER A 97 0.36 -10.43 7.74
N PHE A 98 0.05 -9.42 6.92
CA PHE A 98 -0.37 -8.08 7.36
C PHE A 98 -1.87 -8.01 7.69
N SER A 99 -2.40 -9.07 8.27
CA SER A 99 -3.81 -9.21 8.64
C SER A 99 -4.28 -8.21 9.70
N ASN A 100 -3.38 -7.50 10.39
CA ASN A 100 -3.71 -6.43 11.34
C ASN A 100 -3.90 -5.04 10.69
N MET A 101 -3.56 -4.88 9.41
CA MET A 101 -3.65 -3.59 8.74
C MET A 101 -5.11 -3.18 8.54
N VAL A 102 -5.48 -2.01 9.07
CA VAL A 102 -6.84 -1.46 9.02
C VAL A 102 -6.97 -0.31 8.02
N TYR A 103 -5.91 0.48 7.86
CA TYR A 103 -5.88 1.64 6.96
C TYR A 103 -4.68 1.57 6.03
N LEU A 104 -4.92 1.70 4.73
CA LEU A 104 -3.88 1.82 3.71
C LEU A 104 -4.16 3.02 2.80
N THR A 105 -3.19 3.92 2.71
CA THR A 105 -3.18 5.01 1.72
C THR A 105 -1.97 4.88 0.81
N ILE A 106 -2.20 4.83 -0.49
CA ILE A 106 -1.18 4.92 -1.54
C ILE A 106 -1.47 6.20 -2.32
N SER A 107 -0.53 7.14 -2.34
CA SER A 107 -0.76 8.47 -2.90
C SER A 107 0.40 8.94 -3.78
N ASN A 108 0.07 9.47 -4.96
CA ASN A 108 1.02 10.06 -5.91
C ASN A 108 2.15 9.10 -6.33
N CYS A 109 1.86 7.79 -6.38
CA CYS A 109 2.79 6.77 -6.87
C CYS A 109 2.66 6.66 -8.39
N GLU A 110 3.02 7.74 -9.09
CA GLU A 110 2.62 7.98 -10.47
C GLU A 110 3.10 6.93 -11.48
N TYR A 111 4.25 6.31 -11.20
CA TYR A 111 4.92 5.36 -12.07
C TYR A 111 4.53 3.89 -11.81
N CYS A 112 3.64 3.63 -10.86
CA CYS A 112 3.18 2.27 -10.56
C CYS A 112 2.33 1.70 -11.71
N LEU A 113 2.73 0.54 -12.22
CA LEU A 113 2.06 -0.19 -13.30
C LEU A 113 1.03 -1.21 -12.80
N THR A 114 1.18 -1.67 -11.56
CA THR A 114 0.32 -2.67 -10.93
C THR A 114 0.12 -2.35 -9.45
N LEU A 115 -0.99 -2.85 -8.90
CA LEU A 115 -1.25 -2.85 -7.46
C LEU A 115 -0.89 -4.23 -6.88
N PRO A 116 -0.45 -4.29 -5.61
CA PRO A 116 -0.23 -5.56 -4.93
C PRO A 116 -1.57 -6.26 -4.61
N PRO A 117 -1.54 -7.52 -4.16
CA PRO A 117 -2.75 -8.28 -3.82
C PRO A 117 -3.43 -7.83 -2.52
N LEU A 118 -3.95 -6.61 -2.51
CA LEU A 118 -4.52 -5.95 -1.33
C LEU A 118 -5.78 -6.66 -0.79
N GLY A 119 -6.43 -7.51 -1.60
CA GLY A 119 -7.58 -8.31 -1.17
C GLY A 119 -7.26 -9.35 -0.10
N GLN A 120 -5.98 -9.70 0.09
CA GLN A 120 -5.53 -10.62 1.15
C GLN A 120 -5.47 -9.96 2.53
N LEU A 121 -5.58 -8.62 2.62
CA LEU A 121 -5.50 -7.88 3.88
C LEU A 121 -6.85 -7.95 4.62
N SER A 122 -7.02 -8.98 5.45
CA SER A 122 -8.32 -9.35 6.02
C SER A 122 -8.94 -8.30 6.95
N SER A 123 -8.15 -7.51 7.68
CA SER A 123 -8.69 -6.44 8.55
C SER A 123 -8.77 -5.06 7.88
N LEU A 124 -8.44 -4.96 6.59
CA LEU A 124 -8.40 -3.66 5.91
C LEU A 124 -9.82 -3.10 5.83
N LYS A 125 -10.04 -1.93 6.43
CA LYS A 125 -11.33 -1.22 6.45
C LYS A 125 -11.36 -0.02 5.52
N ASP A 126 -10.23 0.66 5.38
CA ASP A 126 -10.12 1.87 4.58
C ASP A 126 -8.94 1.77 3.62
N LEU A 127 -9.24 1.78 2.32
CA LEU A 127 -8.27 1.76 1.25
C LEU A 127 -8.43 2.99 0.38
N ARG A 128 -7.39 3.84 0.38
CA ARG A 128 -7.28 5.00 -0.50
C ARG A 128 -6.12 4.84 -1.46
N ILE A 129 -6.42 4.94 -2.75
CA ILE A 129 -5.44 4.96 -3.82
C ILE A 129 -5.66 6.25 -4.62
N ASP A 130 -4.62 7.07 -4.69
CA ASP A 130 -4.69 8.43 -5.25
C ASP A 130 -3.46 8.71 -6.12
N GLY A 131 -3.63 9.44 -7.22
CA GLY A 131 -2.51 9.95 -8.01
C GLY A 131 -1.70 8.87 -8.74
N MET A 132 -2.36 7.83 -9.27
CA MET A 132 -1.70 6.79 -10.06
C MET A 132 -1.75 7.15 -11.55
N ARG A 133 -0.79 7.96 -12.00
CA ARG A 133 -0.81 8.55 -13.35
C ARG A 133 -0.79 7.53 -14.48
N ILE A 134 0.05 6.49 -14.39
CA ILE A 134 0.25 5.54 -15.51
C ILE A 134 -0.50 4.21 -15.39
N LEU A 135 -1.10 3.92 -14.24
CA LEU A 135 -1.84 2.66 -14.02
C LEU A 135 -3.03 2.58 -14.99
N LYS A 136 -3.04 1.56 -15.85
CA LYS A 136 -4.07 1.40 -16.91
C LYS A 136 -5.23 0.50 -16.50
N SER A 137 -4.95 -0.50 -15.69
CA SER A 137 -5.93 -1.50 -15.28
C SER A 137 -5.69 -1.99 -13.87
N ILE A 138 -6.78 -2.34 -13.19
CA ILE A 138 -6.76 -3.12 -11.95
C ILE A 138 -7.29 -4.50 -12.31
N GLY A 139 -6.46 -5.52 -12.22
CA GLY A 139 -6.80 -6.89 -12.58
C GLY A 139 -7.14 -7.79 -11.38
N PRO A 140 -7.37 -9.09 -11.63
CA PRO A 140 -7.68 -10.08 -10.60
C PRO A 140 -6.62 -10.21 -9.50
N GLU A 141 -5.37 -9.86 -9.80
CA GLU A 141 -4.27 -9.83 -8.85
C GLU A 141 -4.56 -8.95 -7.63
N PHE A 142 -5.36 -7.90 -7.79
CA PHE A 142 -5.77 -7.00 -6.71
C PHE A 142 -6.55 -7.72 -5.61
N TYR A 143 -7.30 -8.78 -5.94
CA TYR A 143 -8.08 -9.56 -4.98
C TYR A 143 -7.27 -10.66 -4.28
N GLY A 144 -6.00 -10.85 -4.65
CA GLY A 144 -5.15 -11.90 -4.07
C GLY A 144 -5.23 -13.26 -4.74
N MET A 145 -5.81 -13.36 -5.93
CA MET A 145 -5.81 -14.60 -6.71
C MET A 145 -4.49 -14.72 -7.47
N VAL A 146 -3.50 -15.40 -6.89
CA VAL A 146 -2.22 -15.69 -7.57
C VAL A 146 -1.89 -17.18 -7.42
N GLY A 147 -2.00 -17.92 -8.52
CA GLY A 147 -1.52 -19.30 -8.65
C GLY A 147 -2.60 -20.38 -8.77
N GLU A 148 -2.32 -21.40 -9.59
CA GLU A 148 -3.05 -22.67 -9.65
C GLU A 148 -2.94 -23.36 -8.29
N GLY A 149 -4.03 -23.39 -7.51
CA GLY A 149 -4.04 -23.91 -6.15
C GLY A 149 -4.49 -22.92 -5.08
N SER A 150 -4.82 -21.69 -5.46
CA SER A 150 -5.60 -20.79 -4.60
C SER A 150 -6.98 -21.43 -4.37
N SER A 151 -7.14 -22.10 -3.23
CA SER A 151 -8.41 -22.67 -2.78
C SER A 151 -9.50 -21.61 -2.94
N SER A 152 -10.55 -21.98 -3.66
CA SER A 152 -11.71 -21.17 -4.07
C SER A 152 -12.55 -20.60 -2.91
N SER A 153 -12.02 -20.56 -1.69
CA SER A 153 -12.70 -20.18 -0.45
C SER A 153 -12.22 -18.87 0.17
N CYS A 154 -11.16 -18.23 -0.34
CA CYS A 154 -10.66 -16.99 0.27
C CYS A 154 -11.52 -15.79 -0.18
N GLN A 155 -12.34 -15.27 0.73
CA GLN A 155 -13.12 -14.05 0.56
C GLN A 155 -12.16 -12.84 0.48
N PRO A 156 -12.03 -12.15 -0.67
CA PRO A 156 -11.25 -10.91 -0.74
C PRO A 156 -11.90 -9.83 0.12
N PHE A 157 -11.06 -8.89 0.60
CA PHE A 157 -11.48 -7.68 1.31
C PHE A 157 -12.64 -7.88 2.31
N PRO A 158 -12.56 -8.86 3.23
CA PRO A 158 -13.70 -9.25 4.06
C PRO A 158 -14.16 -8.14 5.01
N SER A 159 -13.31 -7.18 5.34
CA SER A 159 -13.61 -6.07 6.25
C SER A 159 -13.68 -4.69 5.59
N LEU A 160 -13.50 -4.59 4.27
CA LEU A 160 -13.33 -3.29 3.60
C LEU A 160 -14.64 -2.50 3.59
N GLN A 161 -14.62 -1.31 4.17
CA GLN A 161 -15.77 -0.42 4.31
C GLN A 161 -15.68 0.77 3.36
N ASN A 162 -14.48 1.31 3.17
CA ASN A 162 -14.24 2.47 2.31
C ASN A 162 -13.18 2.13 1.27
N LEU A 163 -13.55 2.27 0.00
CA LEU A 163 -12.65 2.15 -1.13
C LEU A 163 -12.68 3.44 -1.94
N GLN A 164 -11.53 4.09 -2.06
CA GLN A 164 -11.38 5.35 -2.76
C GLN A 164 -10.28 5.28 -3.81
N PHE A 165 -10.65 5.60 -5.05
CA PHE A 165 -9.74 5.89 -6.16
C PHE A 165 -9.89 7.35 -6.57
N LYS A 166 -8.79 8.10 -6.60
CA LYS A 166 -8.75 9.51 -7.02
C LYS A 166 -7.57 9.75 -7.96
N ASN A 167 -7.71 10.74 -8.84
CA ASN A 167 -6.63 11.19 -9.73
C ASN A 167 -5.91 10.04 -10.47
N MET A 168 -6.67 9.12 -11.06
CA MET A 168 -6.19 7.92 -11.75
C MET A 168 -6.16 8.12 -13.28
N SER A 169 -5.36 9.07 -13.77
CA SER A 169 -5.52 9.65 -15.12
C SER A 169 -5.46 8.68 -16.29
N SER A 170 -4.70 7.57 -16.19
CA SER A 170 -4.60 6.56 -17.27
C SER A 170 -5.49 5.34 -17.05
N TRP A 171 -6.26 5.28 -15.96
CA TRP A 171 -7.02 4.10 -15.59
C TRP A 171 -8.23 3.93 -16.51
N LYS A 172 -8.31 2.77 -17.18
CA LYS A 172 -9.36 2.46 -18.17
C LYS A 172 -10.21 1.27 -17.82
N LYS A 173 -9.67 0.31 -17.06
CA LYS A 173 -10.32 -0.99 -16.81
C LYS A 173 -10.18 -1.42 -15.37
N TRP A 174 -11.28 -1.85 -14.78
CA TRP A 174 -11.29 -2.60 -13.53
C TRP A 174 -11.89 -3.97 -13.84
N LEU A 175 -11.05 -5.01 -13.79
CA LEU A 175 -11.49 -6.36 -14.08
C LEU A 175 -12.24 -6.94 -12.86
N PRO A 176 -13.34 -7.66 -13.09
CA PRO A 176 -14.13 -8.25 -12.01
C PRO A 176 -13.34 -9.36 -11.31
N PHE A 177 -13.78 -9.66 -10.08
CA PHE A 177 -13.37 -10.87 -9.39
C PHE A 177 -14.13 -12.07 -9.98
N GLU A 178 -13.41 -13.13 -10.35
CA GLU A 178 -13.99 -14.34 -10.99
C GLU A 178 -14.38 -15.45 -9.98
N GLY A 179 -14.40 -15.15 -8.68
CA GLY A 179 -14.85 -16.10 -7.65
C GLY A 179 -16.36 -16.08 -7.42
N SER A 180 -16.86 -17.05 -6.64
CA SER A 180 -18.29 -17.23 -6.37
C SER A 180 -18.91 -16.13 -5.50
N ASN A 181 -18.10 -15.45 -4.69
CA ASN A 181 -18.57 -14.47 -3.73
C ASN A 181 -18.26 -13.04 -4.18
N PHE A 182 -19.10 -12.09 -3.79
CA PHE A 182 -18.81 -10.68 -3.98
C PHE A 182 -17.54 -10.29 -3.21
N PRO A 183 -16.53 -9.65 -3.85
CA PRO A 183 -15.23 -9.41 -3.23
C PRO A 183 -15.25 -8.35 -2.13
N PHE A 184 -16.34 -7.64 -1.87
CA PHE A 184 -16.38 -6.56 -0.87
C PHE A 184 -17.63 -6.64 0.03
N PRO A 185 -17.79 -7.69 0.86
CA PRO A 185 -19.02 -7.96 1.60
C PRO A 185 -19.42 -6.87 2.61
N CYS A 186 -18.46 -6.06 3.07
CA CYS A 186 -18.70 -4.99 4.05
C CYS A 186 -18.60 -3.57 3.46
N LEU A 187 -18.57 -3.42 2.14
CA LEU A 187 -18.33 -2.13 1.50
C LEU A 187 -19.50 -1.17 1.70
N GLN A 188 -19.22 -0.04 2.33
CA GLN A 188 -20.20 1.01 2.59
C GLN A 188 -20.04 2.15 1.58
N THR A 189 -18.80 2.53 1.28
CA THR A 189 -18.48 3.64 0.39
C THR A 189 -17.50 3.22 -0.68
N LEU A 190 -17.92 3.33 -1.94
CA LEU A 190 -17.03 3.29 -3.10
C LEU A 190 -16.99 4.68 -3.73
N ARG A 191 -15.80 5.25 -3.91
CA ARG A 191 -15.60 6.48 -4.69
C ARG A 191 -14.53 6.24 -5.73
N ASP A 192 -14.88 6.31 -7.00
CA ASP A 192 -13.94 6.17 -8.11
C ASP A 192 -13.87 7.43 -8.99
N VAL A 193 -12.91 7.45 -9.93
CA VAL A 193 -12.68 8.57 -10.83
C VAL A 193 -13.73 8.70 -11.94
N HIS A 194 -14.57 7.68 -12.13
CA HIS A 194 -15.64 7.69 -13.14
C HIS A 194 -16.93 8.34 -12.61
N GLY A 195 -16.85 8.98 -11.43
CA GLY A 195 -17.89 9.89 -10.95
C GLY A 195 -19.15 9.19 -10.45
N LYS A 196 -19.12 7.86 -10.26
CA LYS A 196 -20.19 7.14 -9.58
C LYS A 196 -19.70 6.76 -8.20
N ALA A 197 -20.03 7.58 -7.21
CA ALA A 197 -20.21 7.07 -5.87
C ALA A 197 -21.40 6.11 -5.91
N CYS A 198 -21.17 4.86 -6.33
CA CYS A 198 -22.16 3.82 -6.14
C CYS A 198 -22.23 3.61 -4.63
N ILE A 199 -23.31 4.08 -4.01
CA ILE A 199 -23.79 3.46 -2.79
C ILE A 199 -23.95 1.99 -3.16
N VAL A 200 -23.02 1.16 -2.70
CA VAL A 200 -23.11 -0.28 -2.86
C VAL A 200 -24.23 -0.64 -1.93
N ASN A 201 -25.46 -0.64 -2.45
CA ASN A 201 -26.63 -1.11 -1.74
C ASN A 201 -26.29 -2.54 -1.32
N THR A 202 -25.98 -2.71 -0.04
CA THR A 202 -26.07 -3.97 0.68
C THR A 202 -27.45 -4.54 0.35
N GLN A 203 -27.48 -5.68 -0.35
CA GLN A 203 -28.72 -6.41 -0.54
C GLN A 203 -29.32 -6.71 0.84
N ILE A 204 -30.60 -6.34 0.98
CA ILE A 204 -31.54 -6.85 1.98
C ILE A 204 -31.82 -8.32 1.63
#